data_AF-A0A522UJC8-F1
#
_entry.id   AF-A0A522UJC8-F1
#
_cell.length_a   1.000
_cell.length_b   1.000
_cell.length_c   1.000
_cell.angle_alpha   90.00
_cell.angle_beta   90.00
_cell.angle_gamma   90.00
#
_symmetry.space_group_name_H-M   'P 1'
#
loop_
_entity.id
_entity.type
_entity.pdbx_description
1 polymer ?
#
loop_
_entity_poly.entity_id
_entity_poly.type
_entity_poly.pdbx_seq_one_letter_code
_entity_poly.pdbx_strand_id
1 'polypeptide(L)'
;MSDQNETARMPVNWDATLAFWLLRGWLGLRAIVTGLEKYAAIGKVMKPWVDPTTGQPDPNGAMIEATQKIYSLTNYAAIPQSLQDKFASEPLLPAALLKPFYIGLGPALILLGVMLWVGIGTRISLFAQGIIYIALTAGLILIKADDGVAWLAIHVALIAVALTLAKHNKLCILKKW
;
A
#
# COMPACT_ATOMS: atom_id res chain seq x y z
N MET A 1 6.91 7.21 -59.05
CA MET A 1 6.49 5.89 -58.53
C MET A 1 7.48 5.49 -57.46
N SER A 2 7.35 6.00 -56.22
CA SER A 2 6.36 5.68 -55.18
C SER A 2 6.91 4.62 -54.21
N ASP A 3 7.10 5.07 -52.97
CA ASP A 3 7.15 4.31 -51.72
C ASP A 3 8.32 3.36 -51.46
N GLN A 4 9.41 3.94 -50.93
CA GLN A 4 10.41 3.23 -50.11
C GLN A 4 10.59 3.87 -48.72
N ASN A 5 9.65 4.71 -48.28
CA ASN A 5 9.71 5.35 -46.96
C ASN A 5 8.62 4.80 -46.04
N GLU A 6 8.51 3.47 -46.01
CA GLU A 6 7.73 2.78 -45.00
C GLU A 6 8.52 2.85 -43.69
N THR A 7 8.43 4.01 -43.03
CA THR A 7 8.74 4.13 -41.61
C THR A 7 7.94 3.04 -40.90
N ALA A 8 8.59 1.93 -40.55
CA ALA A 8 8.01 0.85 -39.79
C ALA A 8 7.58 1.43 -38.44
N ARG A 9 6.34 1.91 -38.37
CA ARG A 9 5.69 2.32 -37.15
C ARG A 9 5.54 1.05 -36.33
N MET A 10 6.48 0.81 -35.43
CA MET A 10 6.39 -0.30 -34.46
C MET A 10 4.97 -0.28 -33.88
N PRO A 11 4.21 -1.39 -34.00
CA PRO A 11 2.83 -1.40 -33.54
C PRO A 11 2.81 -1.04 -32.06
N VAL A 12 1.96 -0.08 -31.72
CA VAL A 12 1.73 0.28 -30.33
C VAL A 12 1.17 -0.95 -29.61
N ASN A 13 1.97 -1.57 -28.75
CA ASN A 13 1.54 -2.69 -27.91
C ASN A 13 0.57 -2.18 -26.82
N TRP A 14 -0.71 -2.16 -27.14
CA TRP A 14 -1.80 -1.82 -26.22
C TRP A 14 -1.88 -2.79 -25.05
N ASP A 15 -1.60 -4.08 -25.26
CA ASP A 15 -1.61 -5.11 -24.21
C ASP A 15 -0.61 -4.81 -23.09
N ALA A 16 0.63 -4.47 -23.47
CA ALA A 16 1.68 -4.09 -22.51
C ALA A 16 1.33 -2.79 -21.78
N THR A 17 0.64 -1.87 -22.45
CA THR A 17 0.16 -0.63 -21.85
C THR A 17 -0.92 -0.94 -20.80
N LEU A 18 -1.95 -1.71 -21.16
CA LEU A 18 -3.04 -2.11 -20.25
C LEU A 18 -2.55 -2.93 -19.05
N ALA A 19 -1.62 -3.88 -19.28
CA ALA A 19 -0.99 -4.64 -18.21
C ALA A 19 -0.27 -3.73 -17.21
N PHE A 20 0.43 -2.71 -17.71
CA PHE A 20 1.06 -1.72 -16.86
C PHE A 20 0.05 -0.90 -16.05
N TRP A 21 -1.09 -0.52 -16.66
CA TRP A 21 -2.17 0.20 -15.96
C TRP A 21 -2.78 -0.61 -14.82
N LEU A 22 -3.02 -1.90 -15.03
CA LEU A 22 -3.53 -2.79 -14.00
C LEU A 22 -2.54 -2.89 -12.83
N LEU A 23 -1.25 -3.10 -13.12
CA LEU A 23 -0.21 -3.16 -12.09
C LEU A 23 -0.08 -1.83 -11.34
N ARG A 24 -0.11 -0.70 -12.05
CA ARG A 24 -0.04 0.64 -11.48
C ARG A 24 -1.23 0.94 -10.58
N GLY A 25 -2.45 0.63 -11.06
CA GLY A 25 -3.69 0.79 -10.30
C GLY A 25 -3.66 -0.04 -9.03
N TRP A 26 -3.31 -1.33 -9.14
CA TRP A 26 -3.20 -2.24 -8.00
C TRP A 26 -2.17 -1.77 -6.97
N LEU A 27 -0.92 -1.53 -7.39
CA LEU A 27 0.18 -1.18 -6.50
C LEU A 27 0.00 0.21 -5.87
N GLY A 28 -0.47 1.19 -6.64
CA GLY A 28 -0.70 2.55 -6.18
C GLY A 28 -1.88 2.65 -5.21
N LEU A 29 -3.05 2.13 -5.61
CA LEU A 29 -4.25 2.18 -4.77
C LEU A 29 -4.02 1.43 -3.44
N ARG A 30 -3.44 0.24 -3.49
CA ARG A 30 -3.12 -0.54 -2.30
C ARG A 30 -2.16 0.22 -1.38
N ALA A 31 -1.12 0.85 -1.91
CA ALA A 31 -0.17 1.61 -1.09
C ALA A 31 -0.87 2.78 -0.37
N ILE A 32 -1.79 3.47 -1.05
CA ILE A 32 -2.61 4.52 -0.45
C ILE A 32 -3.49 3.94 0.67
N VAL A 33 -4.27 2.90 0.38
CA VAL A 33 -5.19 2.27 1.35
C VAL A 33 -4.43 1.75 2.57
N THR A 34 -3.34 1.01 2.37
CA THR A 34 -2.51 0.47 3.46
C THR A 34 -1.81 1.56 4.26
N GLY A 35 -1.45 2.68 3.63
CA GLY A 35 -0.94 3.86 4.31
C GLY A 35 -2.00 4.55 5.15
N LEU A 36 -3.23 4.69 4.64
CA LEU A 36 -4.37 5.28 5.35
C LEU A 36 -4.85 4.43 6.53
N GLU A 37 -4.85 3.10 6.41
CA GLU A 37 -5.20 2.19 7.51
C GLU A 37 -4.29 2.36 8.74
N LYS A 38 -3.09 2.94 8.58
CA LYS A 38 -2.19 3.25 9.71
C LYS A 38 -2.65 4.44 10.54
N TYR A 39 -3.62 5.20 10.06
CA TYR A 39 -4.26 6.30 10.78
C TYR A 39 -5.63 5.89 11.36
N ALA A 40 -6.01 4.60 11.24
CA ALA A 40 -7.23 4.08 11.82
C ALA A 40 -7.00 3.70 13.29
N ALA A 41 -7.79 4.27 14.19
CA ALA A 41 -7.97 3.75 15.54
C ALA A 41 -9.32 3.05 15.67
N ILE A 42 -9.37 2.07 16.56
CA ILE A 42 -10.61 1.48 17.02
C ILE A 42 -11.18 2.40 18.12
N GLY A 43 -12.20 3.17 17.78
CA GLY A 43 -13.00 3.91 18.74
C GLY A 43 -14.13 3.05 19.26
N LYS A 44 -14.29 2.92 20.57
CA LYS A 44 -15.49 2.36 21.18
C LYS A 44 -16.57 3.44 21.18
N VAL A 45 -17.50 3.37 20.24
CA VAL A 45 -18.65 4.27 20.20
C VAL A 45 -19.82 3.53 20.82
N MET A 46 -20.32 4.03 21.94
CA MET A 46 -21.54 3.51 22.55
C MET A 46 -22.71 3.80 21.61
N LYS A 47 -23.26 2.78 20.96
CA LYS A 47 -24.48 2.90 20.16
C LYS A 47 -25.64 2.26 20.92
N PRO A 48 -26.85 2.85 20.88
CA PRO A 48 -28.03 2.16 21.38
C PRO A 48 -28.17 0.82 20.66
N TRP A 49 -28.39 -0.24 21.42
CA TRP A 49 -28.72 -1.55 20.87
C TRP A 49 -30.05 -1.42 20.13
N VAL A 50 -30.06 -1.86 18.88
CA VAL A 50 -31.24 -1.87 18.02
C VAL A 50 -31.60 -3.33 17.77
N ASP A 51 -32.84 -3.69 18.06
CA ASP A 51 -33.32 -5.07 17.87
C ASP A 51 -33.30 -5.43 16.36
N PRO A 52 -32.64 -6.54 15.96
CA PRO A 52 -32.49 -6.93 14.57
C PRO A 52 -33.81 -7.31 13.87
N THR A 53 -34.91 -7.47 14.62
CA THR A 53 -36.23 -7.82 14.06
C THR A 53 -37.17 -6.64 13.89
N THR A 54 -37.02 -5.58 14.70
CA THR A 54 -37.94 -4.42 14.72
C THR A 54 -37.28 -3.11 14.28
N GLY A 55 -35.94 -3.05 14.25
CA GLY A 55 -35.20 -1.84 13.86
C GLY A 55 -35.36 -0.67 14.82
N GLN A 56 -35.98 -0.88 15.99
CA GLN A 56 -36.15 0.12 17.04
C GLN A 56 -35.07 -0.03 18.13
N PRO A 57 -34.58 1.08 18.70
CA PRO A 57 -33.70 1.04 19.89
C PRO A 57 -34.42 0.35 21.06
N ASP A 58 -33.66 -0.40 21.89
CA ASP A 58 -34.18 -1.04 23.10
C ASP A 58 -34.94 -0.04 23.98
N PRO A 59 -36.19 -0.34 24.40
CA PRO A 59 -36.91 0.43 25.41
C PRO A 59 -36.12 0.65 26.71
N ASN A 60 -35.17 -0.23 27.04
CA ASN A 60 -34.32 -0.15 28.23
C ASN A 60 -33.06 0.72 28.05
N GLY A 61 -32.83 1.29 26.87
CA GLY A 61 -31.66 2.14 26.61
C GLY A 61 -30.32 1.40 26.67
N ALA A 62 -30.31 0.09 26.44
CA ALA A 62 -29.08 -0.70 26.42
C ALA A 62 -28.12 -0.15 25.36
N MET A 63 -26.91 0.23 25.79
CA MET A 63 -25.85 0.71 24.91
C MET A 63 -24.88 -0.43 24.64
N ILE A 64 -24.68 -0.76 23.36
CA ILE A 64 -23.61 -1.68 22.96
C ILE A 64 -22.35 -0.90 22.62
N GLU A 65 -21.19 -1.43 23.04
CA GLU A 65 -19.88 -0.96 22.58
C GLU A 65 -19.73 -1.28 21.09
N ALA A 66 -20.21 -0.38 20.21
CA ALA A 66 -19.99 -0.51 18.78
C ALA A 66 -18.56 -0.03 18.46
N THR A 67 -17.74 -0.98 18.05
CA THR A 67 -16.35 -0.75 17.64
C THR A 67 -16.36 -0.04 16.27
N GLN A 68 -16.08 1.26 16.22
CA GLN A 68 -16.02 2.04 14.97
C GLN A 68 -14.57 2.41 14.64
N LYS A 69 -14.18 2.22 13.38
CA LYS A 69 -12.89 2.72 12.88
C LYS A 69 -12.94 4.25 12.76
N ILE A 70 -12.13 4.95 13.55
CA ILE A 70 -11.98 6.40 13.52
C ILE A 70 -10.63 6.72 12.88
N TYR A 71 -10.66 7.44 11.76
CA TYR A 71 -9.45 7.91 11.07
C TYR A 71 -9.05 9.28 11.62
N SER A 72 -7.82 9.40 12.13
CA SER A 72 -7.25 10.68 12.57
C SER A 72 -5.74 10.70 12.37
N LEU A 73 -5.20 11.88 12.05
CA LEU A 73 -3.74 12.09 11.97
C LEU A 73 -3.04 11.83 13.31
N THR A 74 -3.75 11.97 14.43
CA THR A 74 -3.25 11.70 15.79
C THR A 74 -3.16 10.22 16.11
N ASN A 75 -3.84 9.36 15.35
CA ASN A 75 -3.97 7.93 15.62
C ASN A 75 -2.95 7.11 14.80
N TYR A 76 -1.83 7.73 14.44
CA TYR A 76 -0.85 7.08 13.60
C TYR A 76 -0.14 5.94 14.33
N ALA A 77 -0.31 4.72 13.82
CA ALA A 77 0.41 3.53 14.26
C ALA A 77 0.92 2.77 13.03
N ALA A 78 2.24 2.75 12.83
CA ALA A 78 2.83 2.05 11.68
C ALA A 78 2.55 0.54 11.68
N ILE A 79 2.56 -0.07 12.85
CA ILE A 79 2.24 -1.48 13.06
C ILE A 79 1.53 -1.67 14.40
N PRO A 80 0.69 -2.71 14.56
CA PRO A 80 0.07 -3.05 15.84
C PRO A 80 1.11 -3.24 16.96
N GLN A 81 0.71 -2.95 18.19
CA GLN A 81 1.60 -3.04 19.36
C GLN A 81 2.18 -4.44 19.56
N SER A 82 1.38 -5.48 19.31
CA SER A 82 1.85 -6.88 19.35
C SER A 82 2.99 -7.20 18.38
N LEU A 83 3.09 -6.48 17.24
CA LEU A 83 4.23 -6.62 16.34
C LEU A 83 5.42 -5.79 16.82
N GLN A 84 5.20 -4.61 17.42
CA GLN A 84 6.28 -3.79 17.99
C GLN A 84 7.02 -4.55 19.09
N ASP A 85 6.29 -5.26 19.96
CA ASP A 85 6.87 -6.06 21.04
C ASP A 85 7.75 -7.19 20.48
N LYS A 86 7.29 -7.87 19.40
CA LYS A 86 8.07 -8.91 18.71
C LYS A 86 9.34 -8.37 18.05
N PHE A 87 9.28 -7.17 17.47
CA PHE A 87 10.47 -6.53 16.89
C PHE A 87 11.44 -6.07 17.97
N ALA A 88 10.95 -5.60 19.12
CA ALA A 88 11.79 -5.20 20.25
C ALA A 88 12.52 -6.39 20.89
N SER A 89 11.96 -7.60 20.82
CA SER A 89 12.62 -8.82 21.29
C SER A 89 13.71 -9.35 20.35
N GLU A 90 13.83 -8.82 19.13
CA GLU A 90 14.72 -9.40 18.12
C GLU A 90 16.10 -8.69 18.08
N PRO A 91 17.20 -9.38 18.41
CA PRO A 91 18.52 -8.75 18.56
C PRO A 91 19.06 -8.10 17.27
N LEU A 92 18.64 -8.60 16.11
CA LEU A 92 19.08 -8.12 14.80
C LEU A 92 18.39 -6.83 14.34
N LEU A 93 17.37 -6.34 15.06
CA LEU A 93 16.64 -5.12 14.72
C LEU A 93 16.92 -4.01 15.75
N PRO A 94 17.96 -3.19 15.53
CA PRO A 94 18.26 -2.10 16.43
C PRO A 94 17.15 -1.05 16.40
N ALA A 95 16.86 -0.45 17.55
CA ALA A 95 15.86 0.61 17.68
C ALA A 95 16.14 1.82 16.75
N ALA A 96 17.40 2.04 16.39
CA ALA A 96 17.80 3.07 15.44
C ALA A 96 17.23 2.86 14.03
N LEU A 97 17.03 1.60 13.60
CA LEU A 97 16.42 1.27 12.31
C LEU A 97 14.88 1.27 12.40
N LEU A 98 14.33 0.82 13.53
CA LEU A 98 12.88 0.71 13.74
C LEU A 98 12.20 2.08 13.87
N LYS A 99 12.81 3.05 14.58
CA LYS A 99 12.23 4.39 14.80
C LYS A 99 11.89 5.14 13.50
N PRO A 100 12.83 5.36 12.55
CA PRO A 100 12.51 6.06 11.30
C PRO A 100 11.50 5.27 10.46
N PHE A 101 11.54 3.94 10.53
CA PHE A 101 10.58 3.09 9.84
C PHE A 101 9.17 3.26 10.41
N TYR A 102 9.01 3.28 11.73
CA TYR A 102 7.71 3.50 12.37
C TYR A 102 7.17 4.90 12.07
N ILE A 103 8.01 5.94 12.06
CA ILE A 103 7.53 7.29 11.75
C ILE A 103 7.17 7.43 10.26
N GLY A 104 8.02 6.91 9.38
CA GLY A 104 7.94 7.19 7.95
C GLY A 104 7.07 6.26 7.12
N LEU A 105 6.77 5.04 7.59
CA LEU A 105 6.18 4.00 6.76
C LEU A 105 4.80 4.36 6.20
N GLY A 106 3.89 4.92 7.01
CA GLY A 106 2.57 5.34 6.51
C GLY A 106 2.66 6.50 5.52
N PRO A 107 3.28 7.63 5.88
CA PRO A 107 3.50 8.74 4.96
C PRO A 107 4.20 8.32 3.66
N ALA A 108 5.21 7.45 3.74
CA ALA A 108 5.93 6.96 2.57
C ALA A 108 5.02 6.12 1.66
N LEU A 109 4.20 5.22 2.20
CA LEU A 109 3.25 4.42 1.40
C LEU A 109 2.18 5.29 0.73
N ILE A 110 1.65 6.31 1.43
CA ILE A 110 0.68 7.24 0.85
C ILE A 110 1.34 8.07 -0.25
N LEU A 111 2.50 8.68 0.04
CA LEU A 111 3.20 9.54 -0.92
C LEU A 111 3.61 8.76 -2.18
N LEU A 112 4.25 7.60 -2.01
CA LEU A 112 4.67 6.76 -3.14
C LEU A 112 3.47 6.17 -3.88
N GLY A 113 2.39 5.82 -3.17
CA GLY A 113 1.15 5.34 -3.76
C GLY A 113 0.48 6.41 -4.62
N VAL A 114 0.35 7.64 -4.13
CA VAL A 114 -0.19 8.79 -4.90
C VAL A 114 0.73 9.11 -6.07
N MET A 115 2.04 9.14 -5.84
CA MET A 115 3.04 9.39 -6.88
C MET A 115 2.96 8.36 -8.02
N LEU A 116 2.81 7.07 -7.68
CA LEU A 116 2.60 5.99 -8.64
C LEU A 116 1.23 6.08 -9.33
N TRP A 117 0.16 6.39 -8.57
CA TRP A 117 -1.20 6.46 -9.11
C TRP A 117 -1.37 7.63 -10.09
N VAL A 118 -0.84 8.81 -9.75
CA VAL A 118 -0.80 10.01 -10.60
C VAL A 118 0.22 9.85 -11.74
N GLY A 119 1.26 9.04 -11.55
CA GLY A 119 2.28 8.77 -12.58
C GLY A 119 3.35 9.85 -12.64
N ILE A 120 3.72 10.36 -11.47
CA ILE A 120 4.85 11.26 -11.29
C ILE A 120 6.05 10.38 -10.93
N GLY A 121 7.15 10.42 -11.67
CA GLY A 121 8.36 9.65 -11.36
C GLY A 121 8.13 8.14 -11.16
N THR A 122 7.30 7.54 -12.02
CA THR A 122 6.77 6.17 -11.92
C THR A 122 7.83 5.09 -11.65
N ARG A 123 9.04 5.24 -12.20
CA ARG A 123 10.14 4.29 -11.96
C ARG A 123 10.72 4.41 -10.55
N ILE A 124 10.88 5.65 -10.09
CA ILE A 124 11.43 5.94 -8.76
C ILE A 124 10.43 5.50 -7.69
N SER A 125 9.13 5.76 -7.88
CA SER A 125 8.10 5.33 -6.94
C SER A 125 7.98 3.81 -6.85
N LEU A 126 7.99 3.10 -7.98
CA LEU A 126 8.03 1.64 -8.01
C LEU A 126 9.29 1.08 -7.31
N PHE A 127 10.46 1.64 -7.62
CA PHE A 127 11.70 1.20 -7.01
C PHE A 127 11.72 1.45 -5.49
N ALA A 128 11.30 2.63 -5.05
CA ALA A 128 11.19 2.96 -3.63
C ALA A 128 10.18 2.07 -2.90
N GLN A 129 9.01 1.78 -3.51
CA GLN A 129 8.06 0.80 -2.96
C GLN A 129 8.68 -0.60 -2.87
N GLY A 130 9.46 -1.00 -3.87
CA GLY A 130 10.19 -2.27 -3.87
C GLY A 130 11.15 -2.38 -2.69
N ILE A 131 11.94 -1.33 -2.42
CA ILE A 131 12.83 -1.26 -1.26
C ILE A 131 12.04 -1.37 0.05
N ILE A 132 10.93 -0.65 0.19
CA ILE A 132 10.07 -0.74 1.38
C ILE A 132 9.56 -2.17 1.59
N TYR A 133 9.11 -2.84 0.53
CA TYR A 133 8.60 -4.21 0.63
C TYR A 133 9.70 -5.23 0.91
N ILE A 134 10.91 -5.04 0.38
CA ILE A 134 12.08 -5.87 0.74
C ILE A 134 12.41 -5.69 2.23
N ALA A 135 12.46 -4.45 2.72
CA ALA A 135 12.73 -4.16 4.13
C ALA A 135 11.64 -4.74 5.05
N LEU A 136 10.36 -4.64 4.66
CA LEU A 136 9.26 -5.27 5.39
C LEU A 136 9.38 -6.79 5.42
N THR A 137 9.74 -7.40 4.28
CA THR A 137 9.90 -8.84 4.17
C THR A 137 11.02 -9.32 5.09
N ALA A 138 12.16 -8.62 5.12
CA ALA A 138 13.25 -8.92 6.03
C ALA A 138 12.78 -8.87 7.50
N GLY A 139 12.04 -7.83 7.89
CA GLY A 139 11.47 -7.74 9.25
C GLY A 139 10.53 -8.91 9.56
N LEU A 140 9.63 -9.27 8.63
CA LEU A 140 8.69 -10.36 8.84
C LEU A 140 9.36 -11.74 8.93
N ILE A 141 10.45 -11.96 8.19
CA ILE A 141 11.28 -13.18 8.30
C ILE A 141 11.85 -13.29 9.71
N LEU A 142 12.36 -12.18 10.26
CA LEU A 142 12.95 -12.14 11.59
C LEU A 142 11.95 -12.53 12.69
N ILE A 143 10.69 -12.10 12.58
CA ILE A 143 9.62 -12.47 13.53
C ILE A 143 8.86 -13.76 13.16
N LYS A 144 9.36 -14.54 12.19
CA LYS A 144 8.77 -15.81 11.69
C LYS A 144 7.30 -15.68 11.29
N ALA A 145 6.97 -14.62 10.55
CA ALA A 145 5.62 -14.36 10.03
C ALA A 145 5.49 -14.78 8.56
N ASP A 146 5.57 -16.08 8.29
CA ASP A 146 5.72 -16.66 6.94
C ASP A 146 4.57 -16.28 5.98
N ASP A 147 3.33 -16.22 6.47
CA ASP A 147 2.17 -15.81 5.67
C ASP A 147 2.33 -14.39 5.10
N GLY A 148 2.84 -13.48 5.92
CA GLY A 148 3.07 -12.10 5.50
C GLY A 148 4.29 -11.96 4.59
N VAL A 149 5.30 -12.82 4.75
CA VAL A 149 6.47 -12.90 3.85
C VAL A 149 6.04 -13.28 2.43
N ALA A 150 5.27 -14.35 2.27
CA ALA A 150 4.78 -14.79 0.97
C ALA A 150 3.91 -13.72 0.30
N TRP A 151 3.01 -13.11 1.07
CA TRP A 151 2.16 -12.02 0.59
C TRP A 151 2.97 -10.82 0.09
N LEU A 152 4.00 -10.38 0.83
CA LEU A 152 4.84 -9.26 0.42
C LEU A 152 5.77 -9.62 -0.75
N ALA A 153 6.28 -10.85 -0.83
CA ALA A 153 7.12 -11.31 -1.93
C ALA A 153 6.40 -11.23 -3.29
N ILE A 154 5.10 -11.56 -3.33
CA ILE A 154 4.27 -11.38 -4.53
C ILE A 154 4.27 -9.92 -4.97
N HIS A 155 4.21 -8.97 -4.04
CA HIS A 155 4.22 -7.54 -4.38
C HIS A 155 5.57 -7.09 -4.92
N VAL A 156 6.67 -7.61 -4.38
CA VAL A 156 8.02 -7.36 -4.92
C VAL A 156 8.10 -7.88 -6.36
N ALA A 157 7.56 -9.08 -6.64
CA ALA A 157 7.50 -9.61 -8.00
C ALA A 157 6.64 -8.74 -8.94
N LEU A 158 5.46 -8.31 -8.49
CA LEU A 158 4.60 -7.40 -9.26
C LEU A 158 5.27 -6.06 -9.55
N ILE A 159 6.03 -5.51 -8.60
CA ILE A 159 6.83 -4.29 -8.79
C ILE A 159 7.94 -4.52 -9.82
N ALA A 160 8.65 -5.65 -9.75
CA ALA A 160 9.68 -5.98 -10.73
C ALA A 160 9.09 -6.07 -12.14
N VAL A 161 7.94 -6.75 -12.30
CA VAL A 161 7.21 -6.80 -13.58
C VAL A 161 6.77 -5.39 -14.01
N ALA A 162 6.19 -4.60 -13.12
CA ALA A 162 5.79 -3.22 -13.42
C ALA A 162 6.98 -2.34 -13.86
N LEU A 163 8.17 -2.51 -13.25
CA LEU A 163 9.40 -1.81 -13.65
C LEU A 163 9.84 -2.19 -15.07
N THR A 164 9.73 -3.46 -15.46
CA THR A 164 10.04 -3.87 -16.85
C THR A 164 9.05 -3.30 -17.85
N LEU A 165 7.77 -3.21 -17.47
CA LEU A 165 6.69 -2.65 -18.29
C LEU A 165 6.65 -1.11 -18.27
N ALA A 166 7.35 -0.43 -17.36
CA ALA A 166 7.32 1.03 -17.21
C ALA A 166 7.72 1.80 -18.48
N LYS A 167 8.45 1.16 -19.41
CA LYS A 167 8.77 1.71 -20.74
C LYS A 167 7.53 1.97 -21.60
N HIS A 168 6.43 1.28 -21.35
CA HIS A 168 5.15 1.39 -22.07
C HIS A 168 4.18 2.38 -21.40
N ASN A 169 4.60 3.09 -20.34
CA ASN A 169 3.74 4.04 -19.66
C ASN A 169 3.52 5.31 -20.50
N LYS A 170 2.35 5.42 -21.13
CA LYS A 170 1.99 6.55 -22.03
C LYS A 170 1.40 7.76 -21.32
N LEU A 171 0.89 7.62 -20.09
CA LEU A 171 0.40 8.73 -19.26
C LEU A 171 1.31 8.90 -18.03
N CYS A 172 2.51 9.41 -18.28
CA CYS A 172 3.40 9.94 -17.25
C CYS A 172 3.33 11.46 -17.35
N ILE A 173 3.02 12.17 -16.25
CA ILE A 173 2.97 13.64 -16.25
C ILE A 173 4.37 14.21 -16.51
N LEU A 174 5.42 13.50 -16.07
CA LEU A 174 6.82 13.78 -16.40
C LEU A 174 7.30 12.79 -17.48
N LYS A 175 7.32 13.26 -18.73
CA LYS A 175 7.72 12.49 -19.92
C LYS A 175 9.21 12.09 -19.96
N LYS A 176 10.03 12.53 -18.98
CA LYS A 176 11.51 12.45 -19.02
C LYS A 176 12.17 11.56 -17.96
N TRP A 177 11.43 10.87 -17.08
CA TRP A 177 12.01 10.06 -16.00
C TRP A 177 11.29 8.73 -15.79
#